data_AF-A0A2D3VEH5-F1
#
_entry.id   AF-A0A2D3VEH5-F1
#
_cell.length_a   1.000
_cell.length_b   1.000
_cell.length_c   1.000
_cell.angle_alpha   90.00
_cell.angle_beta   90.00
_cell.angle_gamma   90.00
#
_symmetry.space_group_name_H-M   'P 1'
#
loop_
_entity.id
_entity.type
_entity.pdbx_description
1 polymer ?
#
loop_
_entity_poly.entity_id
_entity_poly.type
_entity_poly.pdbx_seq_one_letter_code
_entity_poly.pdbx_strand_id
1 'polypeptide(L)' 'MNEPIKYNDGEIELAVSVESETIWLTQKQISELFEVTKQNISLHTIEIFKSKELNKNSTVKKYLT' A
#
# COMPACT_ATOMS: atom_id res chain seq x y z
N MET A 1 -4.59 -13.70 14.61
CA MET A 1 -3.63 -14.36 13.70
C MET A 1 -3.98 -13.86 12.31
N ASN A 2 -3.04 -13.26 11.59
CA ASN A 2 -3.30 -12.75 10.25
C ASN A 2 -2.99 -13.88 9.26
N GLU A 3 -4.02 -14.38 8.59
CA GLU A 3 -3.92 -15.47 7.64
C GLU A 3 -3.51 -14.91 6.26
N PRO A 4 -2.48 -15.47 5.59
CA PRO A 4 -2.06 -14.99 4.28
C PRO A 4 -3.15 -15.26 3.23
N ILE A 5 -3.64 -14.20 2.59
CA ILE A 5 -4.64 -14.33 1.51
C ILE A 5 -3.96 -14.67 0.19
N LYS A 6 -4.45 -15.74 -0.45
CA LYS A 6 -4.04 -16.16 -1.80
C LYS A 6 -4.92 -15.48 -2.84
N TYR A 7 -4.37 -14.53 -3.59
CA TYR A 7 -4.99 -14.02 -4.82
C TYR A 7 -4.56 -14.91 -5.98
N ASN A 8 -5.52 -15.53 -6.67
CA ASN A 8 -5.22 -16.45 -7.77
C ASN A 8 -5.73 -15.92 -9.10
N ASP A 9 -4.94 -15.00 -9.67
CA ASP A 9 -4.83 -14.81 -11.11
C ASP A 9 -3.33 -14.83 -11.45
N GLY A 10 -2.75 -16.03 -11.59
CA GLY A 10 -1.39 -16.22 -12.16
C GLY A 10 -0.17 -16.43 -11.22
N GLU A 11 -0.34 -16.99 -10.01
CA GLU A 11 0.73 -17.43 -9.08
C GLU A 11 1.52 -16.33 -8.32
N ILE A 12 0.84 -15.30 -7.80
CA ILE A 12 1.46 -14.36 -6.85
C ILE A 12 1.00 -14.71 -5.41
N GLU A 13 1.87 -15.32 -4.61
CA GLU A 13 1.63 -15.59 -3.18
C GLU A 13 2.15 -14.44 -2.31
N LEU A 14 1.24 -13.64 -1.77
CA LEU A 14 1.57 -12.52 -0.89
C LEU A 14 1.14 -12.83 0.55
N ALA A 15 2.10 -12.83 1.46
CA ALA A 15 1.81 -12.79 2.89
C ALA A 15 1.29 -11.39 3.26
N VAL A 16 -0.03 -11.27 3.38
CA VAL A 16 -0.71 -10.00 3.66
C VAL A 16 -1.51 -10.09 4.93
N SER A 17 -1.56 -8.98 5.68
CA SER A 17 -2.47 -8.84 6.80
C SER A 17 -3.76 -8.21 6.30
N VAL A 18 -4.89 -8.86 6.60
CA VAL A 18 -6.20 -8.35 6.24
C VAL A 18 -6.93 -7.93 7.49
N GLU A 19 -7.38 -6.68 7.46
CA GLU A 19 -8.17 -6.08 8.53
C GLU A 19 -9.41 -5.47 7.89
N SER A 20 -10.57 -6.04 8.21
CA SER A 20 -11.85 -5.71 7.57
C SER A 20 -11.76 -5.87 6.04
N GLU A 21 -11.90 -4.79 5.27
CA GLU A 21 -11.81 -4.77 3.80
C GLU A 21 -10.49 -4.15 3.31
N THR A 22 -9.53 -3.94 4.21
CA THR A 22 -8.22 -3.34 3.90
C THR A 22 -7.13 -4.38 3.89
N ILE A 23 -6.29 -4.35 2.85
CA ILE A 23 -5.06 -5.13 2.76
C ILE A 23 -3.85 -4.21 2.93
N TRP A 24 -2.90 -4.62 3.75
CA TRP A 24 -1.64 -3.90 3.93
C TRP A 24 -0.52 -4.57 3.14
N LEU A 25 0.05 -3.82 2.19
CA LEU A 25 1.13 -4.27 1.31
C LEU A 25 2.34 -3.36 1.44
N THR A 26 3.53 -3.95 1.33
CA THR A 26 4.74 -3.16 1.05
C THR A 26 4.77 -2.70 -0.41
N GLN A 27 5.50 -1.64 -0.72
CA GLN A 27 5.66 -1.17 -2.11
C GLN A 27 6.21 -2.26 -3.05
N LYS A 28 7.01 -3.19 -2.53
CA LYS A 28 7.52 -4.34 -3.30
C LYS A 28 6.39 -5.30 -3.67
N GLN A 29 5.53 -5.64 -2.72
CA GLN A 29 4.38 -6.52 -2.96
C GLN A 29 3.37 -5.87 -3.91
N ILE A 30 3.15 -4.56 -3.82
CA ILE A 30 2.35 -3.81 -4.79
C ILE A 30 2.98 -3.87 -6.18
N SER A 31 4.30 -3.72 -6.27
CA SER A 31 5.01 -3.79 -7.56
C SER A 31 4.92 -5.16 -8.21
N GLU A 32 4.96 -6.24 -7.42
CA GLU A 32 4.74 -7.61 -7.88
C GLU A 32 3.29 -7.81 -8.34
N LEU A 33 2.32 -7.37 -7.54
CA LEU A 33 0.88 -7.51 -7.82
C LEU A 33 0.45 -6.84 -9.13
N PHE A 34 1.00 -5.66 -9.43
CA PHE A 34 0.64 -4.89 -10.62
C PHE A 34 1.65 -5.02 -11.77
N GLU A 35 2.66 -5.89 -11.64
CA GLU A 35 3.74 -6.07 -12.63
C GLU A 35 4.44 -4.75 -13.03
N VAL A 36 4.65 -3.86 -12.05
CA VAL A 36 5.31 -2.56 -12.24
C VAL A 36 6.60 -2.49 -11.43
N THR A 37 7.35 -1.39 -11.60
CA THR A 37 8.56 -1.16 -10.78
C THR A 37 8.21 -0.48 -9.45
N LYS A 38 9.00 -0.73 -8.41
CA LYS A 38 8.91 0.01 -7.14
C LYS A 38 9.05 1.54 -7.32
N GLN A 39 9.84 1.95 -8.31
CA GLN A 39 10.03 3.35 -8.68
C GLN A 39 8.72 3.96 -9.18
N ASN A 40 7.97 3.24 -10.04
CA ASN A 40 6.65 3.70 -10.50
C ASN A 40 5.67 3.83 -9.32
N ILE A 41 5.64 2.86 -8.40
CA ILE A 41 4.80 2.96 -7.19
C ILE A 41 5.16 4.19 -6.35
N SER A 42 6.45 4.48 -6.18
CA SER A 42 6.92 5.65 -5.44
C SER A 42 6.51 6.96 -6.13
N LEU A 43 6.63 7.02 -7.46
CA LEU A 43 6.22 8.16 -8.26
C LEU A 43 4.73 8.44 -8.09
N HIS A 44 3.88 7.43 -8.29
CA HIS A 44 2.42 7.58 -8.14
C HIS A 44 2.03 7.99 -6.72
N THR A 45 2.67 7.40 -5.69
CA THR A 45 2.43 7.78 -4.30
C THR A 45 2.73 9.25 -4.04
N ILE A 46 3.83 9.77 -4.61
CA ILE A 46 4.19 11.20 -4.51
C ILE A 46 3.16 12.08 -5.20
N GLU A 47 2.72 11.70 -6.41
CA GLU A 47 1.74 12.47 -7.17
C GLU A 47 0.37 12.52 -6.46
N ILE A 48 -0.10 11.42 -5.85
CA ILE A 48 -1.33 11.39 -5.03
C ILE A 48 -1.28 12.42 -3.89
N PHE A 49 -0.13 12.57 -3.23
CA PHE A 49 0.03 13.58 -2.18
C PHE A 49 0.11 15.00 -2.75
N LYS A 50 0.73 15.19 -3.93
CA LYS A 50 0.83 16.50 -4.59
C LYS A 50 -0.52 16.97 -5.12
N SER A 51 -1.32 16.06 -5.70
CA SER A 51 -2.66 16.32 -6.20
C SER A 51 -3.68 16.52 -5.07
N LYS A 52 -3.27 16.26 -3.80
CA LYS A 52 -4.12 16.32 -2.60
C LYS A 52 -5.26 15.32 -2.62
N GLU A 53 -5.16 14.26 -3.41
CA GLU A 53 -6.06 13.11 -3.35
C GLU A 53 -5.95 12.40 -2.00
N LEU A 54 -4.76 12.42 -1.40
CA LEU A 54 -4.53 11.99 -0.03
C LEU A 54 -3.77 13.05 0.77
N ASN A 55 -4.13 13.20 2.05
CA ASN A 55 -3.39 14.07 2.95
C ASN A 55 -2.16 13.32 3.50
N LYS A 56 -0.97 13.88 3.28
CA LYS A 56 0.29 13.34 3.80
C LYS A 56 0.37 13.38 5.33
N ASN A 57 -0.42 14.24 5.97
CA ASN A 57 -0.43 14.46 7.40
C ASN A 57 -1.68 13.84 8.06
N SER A 58 -1.50 12.71 8.73
CA SER A 58 -2.31 12.35 9.91
C SER A 58 -1.42 11.79 11.04
N THR A 59 -0.23 12.38 11.25
CA THR A 59 0.80 11.78 12.12
C THR A 59 1.50 12.77 13.06
N VAL A 60 0.81 13.81 13.55
CA VAL A 60 1.17 14.47 14.81
C VAL A 60 -0.12 14.82 15.55
N LYS A 61 -0.24 14.37 16.80
CA LYS A 61 -1.37 14.76 17.65
C LYS A 61 -1.33 16.28 17.86
N LYS A 62 -2.46 16.95 17.64
CA LYS A 62 -2.63 18.43 17.59
C LYS A 62 -2.09 19.22 18.81
N TYR A 63 -1.79 18.56 19.93
CA TYR A 63 -1.26 19.20 21.15
C TYR A 63 0.27 19.14 21.28
N LEU A 64 0.97 18.54 20.31
CA LEU A 64 2.44 18.52 20.25
C LEU A 64 2.99 19.59 19.29
N THR A 65 2.19 20.61 18.98
CA THR A 65 2.54 21.80 18.19
C THR A 65 2.21 23.03 19.03
#